data_AF-A0A2W6TE15-F1
#
_entry.id   AF-A0A2W6TE15-F1
#
_cell.length_a   1.000
_cell.length_b   1.000
_cell.length_c   1.000
_cell.angle_alpha   90.00
_cell.angle_beta   90.00
_cell.angle_gamma   90.00
#
_symmetry.space_group_name_H-M   'P 1'
#
loop_
_entity.id
_entity.type
_entity.pdbx_description
1 polymer ?
#
loop_
_entity_poly.entity_id
_entity_poly.type
_entity_poly.pdbx_seq_one_letter_code
_entity_poly.pdbx_strand_id
1 'polypeptide(L)'
;MKTEYVKYRQNKGGYWSEWSALKKTSVTVTINADEQRIIVNSSPKETYRILDFKPTQYIDDSLVQDYYCVDSSGKKCIVTFVISKSESAIINLKYNNWEYIYSGYLL
;
A
#
# COMPACT_ATOMS: atom_id res chain seq x y z
N MET A 1 5.40 0.51 9.39
CA MET A 1 6.30 -0.13 8.42
C MET A 1 7.33 0.88 7.92
N LYS A 2 8.61 0.50 7.94
CA LYS A 2 9.67 1.23 7.26
C LYS A 2 9.90 0.63 5.88
N THR A 3 9.76 1.44 4.83
CA THR A 3 9.98 0.98 3.45
C THR A 3 11.45 1.10 3.07
N GLU A 4 11.92 0.18 2.23
CA GLU A 4 13.27 0.20 1.65
C GLU A 4 13.23 0.35 0.13
N TYR A 5 12.21 -0.23 -0.50
CA TYR A 5 12.07 -0.22 -1.95
C TYR A 5 10.66 0.12 -2.40
N VAL A 6 10.57 0.68 -3.59
CA VAL A 6 9.33 0.95 -4.30
C VAL A 6 9.47 0.61 -5.78
N LYS A 7 8.41 0.08 -6.35
CA LYS A 7 8.21 0.01 -7.81
C LYS A 7 6.77 0.41 -8.12
N TYR A 8 6.53 0.86 -9.34
CA TYR A 8 5.21 1.30 -9.76
C TYR A 8 4.91 0.87 -11.19
N ARG A 9 3.62 0.90 -11.54
CA ARG A 9 3.16 0.78 -12.92
C ARG A 9 1.93 1.63 -13.14
N GLN A 10 1.61 1.90 -14.39
CA GLN A 10 0.48 2.74 -14.79
C GLN A 10 -0.44 1.96 -15.71
N ASN A 11 -1.74 2.18 -15.61
CA ASN A 11 -2.70 1.78 -16.62
C ASN A 11 -2.95 2.95 -17.57
N LYS A 12 -2.72 2.74 -18.87
CA LYS A 12 -3.05 3.72 -19.92
C LYS A 12 -3.91 3.02 -20.97
N GLY A 13 -5.11 3.52 -21.17
CA GLY A 13 -6.04 2.99 -22.18
C GLY A 13 -6.48 1.54 -21.94
N GLY A 14 -6.52 1.10 -20.67
CA GLY A 14 -6.90 -0.28 -20.30
C GLY A 14 -5.73 -1.22 -20.08
N TYR A 15 -4.52 -0.86 -20.55
CA TYR A 15 -3.34 -1.71 -20.45
C TYR A 15 -2.40 -1.24 -19.34
N TRP A 16 -1.97 -2.17 -18.50
CA TRP A 16 -0.93 -1.94 -17.50
C TRP A 16 0.45 -1.95 -18.16
N SER A 17 1.27 -0.95 -17.86
CA SER A 17 2.69 -0.95 -18.21
C SER A 17 3.44 -2.07 -17.48
N GLU A 18 4.62 -2.39 -17.99
CA GLU A 18 5.62 -3.10 -17.19
C GLU A 18 5.91 -2.37 -15.89
N TRP A 19 6.37 -3.11 -14.89
CA TRP A 19 6.83 -2.54 -13.64
C TRP A 19 8.06 -1.65 -13.90
N SER A 20 8.11 -0.50 -13.23
CA SER A 20 9.32 0.29 -13.16
C SER A 20 10.46 -0.53 -12.56
N ALA A 21 11.70 -0.13 -12.83
CA ALA A 21 12.84 -0.60 -12.05
C ALA A 21 12.59 -0.38 -10.55
N LEU A 22 13.09 -1.31 -9.74
CA LEU A 22 13.04 -1.20 -8.28
C LEU A 22 13.90 -0.01 -7.84
N LYS A 23 13.34 0.88 -7.03
CA LYS A 23 14.03 2.08 -6.52
C LYS A 23 14.11 2.03 -5.00
N LYS A 24 15.22 2.52 -4.45
CA LYS A 24 15.33 2.73 -3.00
C LYS A 24 14.38 3.84 -2.56
N THR A 25 13.80 3.69 -1.38
CA THR A 25 12.93 4.68 -0.73
C THR A 25 13.07 4.57 0.78
N SER A 26 12.57 5.56 1.51
CA SER A 26 12.61 5.61 2.98
C SER A 26 11.30 6.15 3.56
N VAL A 27 10.19 5.90 2.87
CA VAL A 27 8.85 6.31 3.30
C VAL A 27 8.41 5.45 4.49
N THR A 28 7.77 6.05 5.48
CA THR A 28 7.18 5.32 6.60
C THR A 28 5.67 5.25 6.42
N VAL A 29 5.12 4.04 6.45
CA VAL A 29 3.66 3.83 6.39
C VAL A 29 3.14 3.39 7.75
N THR A 30 2.09 4.07 8.20
CA THR A 30 1.40 3.83 9.47
C THR A 30 -0.07 3.55 9.17
N ILE A 31 -0.60 2.47 9.75
CA ILE A 31 -2.04 2.20 9.79
C ILE A 31 -2.51 2.59 11.18
N ASN A 32 -3.50 3.47 11.27
CA ASN A 32 -4.22 3.74 12.49
C ASN A 32 -5.66 3.21 12.33
N ALA A 33 -5.91 2.04 12.91
CA ALA A 33 -7.21 1.37 12.83
C ALA A 33 -8.30 2.14 13.59
N ASP A 34 -7.96 2.74 14.74
CA ASP A 34 -8.89 3.52 15.57
C ASP A 34 -9.39 4.78 14.85
N GLU A 35 -8.51 5.42 14.08
CA GLU A 35 -8.86 6.58 13.27
C GLU A 35 -9.37 6.24 11.87
N GLN A 36 -9.45 4.94 11.52
CA GLN A 36 -9.79 4.46 10.18
C GLN A 36 -8.96 5.14 9.08
N ARG A 37 -7.65 5.30 9.31
CA ARG A 37 -6.75 6.02 8.40
C ARG A 37 -5.45 5.28 8.17
N ILE A 38 -4.96 5.35 6.93
CA ILE A 38 -3.60 4.96 6.56
C ILE A 38 -2.84 6.23 6.22
N ILE A 39 -1.66 6.38 6.79
CA ILE A 39 -0.78 7.53 6.61
C ILE A 39 0.51 7.05 5.96
N VAL A 40 0.82 7.64 4.81
CA VAL A 40 2.10 7.44 4.13
C VAL A 40 2.90 8.72 4.33
N ASN A 41 3.96 8.65 5.15
CA ASN A 41 4.83 9.78 5.46
C ASN A 41 5.84 9.98 4.32
N SER A 42 5.34 10.38 3.16
CA SER A 42 6.07 10.88 2.00
C SER A 42 6.20 12.41 2.06
N SER A 43 6.87 13.01 1.06
CA SER A 43 6.86 14.46 0.84
C SER A 43 6.24 14.74 -0.53
N PRO A 44 4.98 15.21 -0.60
CA PRO A 44 4.09 15.57 0.52
C PRO A 44 3.53 14.35 1.26
N LYS A 45 3.09 14.54 2.51
CA LYS A 45 2.42 13.50 3.32
C LYS A 45 1.09 13.12 2.68
N GLU A 46 0.82 11.83 2.56
CA GLU A 46 -0.42 11.30 2.01
C GLU A 46 -1.27 10.65 3.11
N THR A 47 -2.59 10.83 3.02
CA THR A 47 -3.55 10.29 3.98
C THR A 47 -4.71 9.65 3.23
N TYR A 48 -5.08 8.46 3.70
CA TYR A 48 -6.10 7.61 3.10
C TYR A 48 -7.13 7.29 4.18
N ARG A 49 -8.38 7.65 3.95
CA ARG A 49 -9.49 7.28 4.83
C ARG A 49 -10.02 5.91 4.43
N ILE A 50 -10.06 4.98 5.37
CA ILE A 50 -10.60 3.63 5.20
C ILE A 50 -12.13 3.76 5.17
N LEU A 51 -12.74 3.18 4.14
CA LEU A 51 -14.19 3.07 3.97
C LEU A 51 -14.72 1.72 4.41
N ASP A 52 -13.96 0.67 4.11
CA ASP A 52 -14.30 -0.72 4.37
C ASP A 52 -13.03 -1.58 4.33
N PHE A 53 -13.09 -2.79 4.87
CA PHE A 53 -11.99 -3.74 4.85
C PHE A 53 -12.49 -5.18 4.71
N LYS A 54 -11.69 -6.03 4.05
CA LYS A 54 -12.00 -7.46 4.02
C LYS A 54 -11.54 -8.15 5.31
N PRO A 55 -12.15 -9.29 5.67
CA PRO A 55 -11.59 -10.16 6.70
C PRO A 55 -10.12 -10.46 6.42
N THR A 56 -9.29 -10.43 7.46
CA THR A 56 -7.88 -10.83 7.38
C THR A 56 -7.77 -12.25 6.83
N GLN A 57 -6.87 -12.44 5.87
CA GLN A 57 -6.59 -13.75 5.29
C GLN A 57 -5.21 -14.22 5.74
N TYR A 58 -5.07 -15.52 5.94
CA TYR A 58 -3.78 -16.17 6.17
C TYR A 58 -3.48 -17.04 4.95
N ILE A 59 -2.41 -16.69 4.24
CA ILE A 59 -1.97 -17.37 3.02
C ILE A 59 -0.51 -17.74 3.22
N ASP A 60 -0.24 -19.05 3.20
CA ASP A 60 1.07 -19.61 3.55
C ASP A 60 1.56 -19.06 4.91
N ASP A 61 2.74 -18.44 4.93
CA ASP A 61 3.34 -17.80 6.10
C ASP A 61 3.11 -16.28 6.16
N SER A 62 2.07 -15.79 5.49
CA SER A 62 1.73 -14.37 5.42
C SER A 62 0.30 -14.11 5.87
N LEU A 63 0.09 -12.97 6.54
CA LEU A 63 -1.23 -12.39 6.74
C LEU A 63 -1.46 -11.30 5.68
N VAL A 64 -2.69 -11.23 5.16
CA VAL A 64 -3.11 -10.30 4.13
C VAL A 64 -4.31 -9.49 4.62
N GLN A 65 -4.21 -8.17 4.50
CA GLN A 65 -5.27 -7.23 4.87
C GLN A 65 -5.56 -6.29 3.69
N ASP A 66 -6.81 -6.26 3.26
CA ASP A 66 -7.29 -5.39 2.18
C ASP A 66 -8.16 -4.27 2.74
N TYR A 67 -7.80 -3.02 2.42
CA TYR A 67 -8.53 -1.82 2.80
C TYR A 67 -9.05 -1.09 1.56
N TYR A 68 -10.35 -0.82 1.54
CA TYR A 68 -10.98 0.08 0.56
C TYR A 68 -10.91 1.49 1.09
N CYS A 69 -10.29 2.41 0.35
CA CYS A 69 -9.93 3.73 0.85
C CYS A 69 -10.33 4.85 -0.12
N VAL A 70 -10.31 6.09 0.38
CA VAL A 70 -10.28 7.32 -0.42
C VAL A 70 -9.13 8.22 0.03
N ASP A 71 -8.43 8.81 -0.94
CA ASP A 71 -7.37 9.79 -0.65
C ASP A 71 -7.92 11.19 -0.33
N SER A 72 -7.03 12.14 -0.05
CA SER A 72 -7.39 13.53 0.27
C SER A 72 -8.10 14.28 -0.87
N SER A 73 -8.01 13.79 -2.10
CA SER A 73 -8.73 14.33 -3.27
C SER A 73 -10.07 13.62 -3.52
N GLY A 74 -10.43 12.63 -2.70
CA GLY A 74 -11.64 11.84 -2.83
C GLY A 74 -11.53 10.69 -3.84
N LYS A 75 -10.34 10.41 -4.40
CA LYS A 75 -10.16 9.29 -5.32
C LYS A 75 -10.13 7.98 -4.55
N LYS A 76 -10.85 6.98 -5.07
CA LYS A 76 -10.88 5.63 -4.52
C LYS A 76 -9.57 4.91 -4.80
N CYS A 77 -9.07 4.21 -3.79
CA CYS A 77 -7.94 3.30 -3.89
C CYS A 77 -8.17 2.06 -3.05
N ILE A 78 -7.36 1.03 -3.29
CA ILE A 78 -7.25 -0.15 -2.44
C ILE A 78 -5.83 -0.17 -1.89
N VAL A 79 -5.72 -0.38 -0.58
CA VAL A 79 -4.43 -0.62 0.07
C VAL A 79 -4.41 -2.05 0.58
N THR A 80 -3.49 -2.87 0.07
CA THR A 80 -3.28 -4.24 0.55
C THR A 80 -1.97 -4.28 1.33
N PHE A 81 -2.04 -4.78 2.56
CA PHE A 81 -0.87 -5.11 3.38
C PHE A 81 -0.65 -6.62 3.34
N VAL A 82 0.58 -7.02 3.07
CA VAL A 82 1.04 -8.40 3.21
C VAL A 82 2.19 -8.39 4.21
N ILE A 83 2.03 -9.11 5.31
CA ILE A 83 3.04 -9.20 6.37
C ILE A 83 3.43 -10.67 6.50
N SER A 84 4.71 -10.98 6.29
CA SER A 84 5.24 -12.32 6.52
C SER A 84 5.52 -12.55 8.01
N LYS A 85 5.63 -13.82 8.42
CA LYS A 85 6.11 -14.20 9.76
C LYS A 85 7.52 -13.67 10.08
N SER A 86 8.35 -13.43 9.07
CA SER A 86 9.70 -12.87 9.22
C SER A 86 9.71 -11.34 9.31
N GLU A 87 8.57 -10.72 9.59
CA GLU A 87 8.37 -9.25 9.70
C GLU A 87 8.67 -8.47 8.42
N SER A 88 8.89 -9.15 7.29
CA SER A 88 8.90 -8.49 5.99
C SER A 88 7.48 -8.06 5.64
N ALA A 89 7.35 -6.88 5.06
CA ALA A 89 6.08 -6.30 4.74
C ALA A 89 6.07 -5.76 3.31
N ILE A 90 4.92 -5.91 2.66
CA ILE A 90 4.61 -5.33 1.36
C ILE A 90 3.33 -4.52 1.49
N ILE A 91 3.32 -3.34 0.88
CA ILE A 91 2.14 -2.50 0.72
C ILE A 91 1.89 -2.34 -0.76
N ASN A 92 0.73 -2.78 -1.22
CA ASN A 92 0.22 -2.45 -2.54
C ASN A 92 -0.79 -1.32 -2.42
N LEU A 93 -0.46 -0.16 -2.96
CA LEU A 93 -1.38 0.98 -3.11
C LEU A 93 -1.85 1.02 -4.55
N LYS A 94 -3.12 0.71 -4.77
CA LYS A 94 -3.71 0.57 -6.09
C LYS A 94 -4.85 1.55 -6.34
N TYR A 95 -4.70 2.31 -7.41
CA TYR A 95 -5.73 3.11 -8.05
C TYR A 95 -6.15 2.46 -9.38
N ASN A 96 -7.22 2.98 -10.00
CA ASN A 96 -7.67 2.50 -11.30
C ASN A 96 -6.60 2.63 -12.39
N ASN A 97 -5.74 3.65 -12.29
CA ASN A 97 -4.75 3.96 -13.32
C ASN A 97 -3.29 3.91 -12.86
N TRP A 98 -3.03 3.69 -11.58
CA TRP A 98 -1.67 3.66 -11.01
C TRP A 98 -1.60 2.59 -9.92
N GLU A 99 -0.45 1.96 -9.78
CA GLU A 99 -0.19 0.97 -8.72
C GLU A 99 1.23 1.11 -8.21
N TYR A 100 1.39 1.17 -6.90
CA TYR A 100 2.66 1.22 -6.20
C TYR A 100 2.81 0.01 -5.30
N ILE A 101 3.99 -0.60 -5.33
CA ILE A 101 4.39 -1.64 -4.39
C ILE A 101 5.56 -1.10 -3.58
N TYR A 102 5.35 -0.93 -2.28
CA TYR A 102 6.39 -0.66 -1.31
C TYR A 102 6.76 -1.95 -0.60
N SER A 103 8.06 -2.19 -0.38
CA SER A 103 8.55 -3.34 0.39
C SER A 103 9.56 -2.90 1.44
N GLY A 104 9.58 -3.62 2.56
CA GLY A 104 10.42 -3.31 3.73
C GLY A 104 10.04 -4.20 4.90
N TYR A 105 10.06 -3.64 6.11
CA TYR A 105 9.84 -4.40 7.35
C TYR A 105 8.95 -3.65 8.34
N LEU A 106 8.32 -4.42 9.23
CA LEU A 106 7.68 -3.90 10.43
C LEU A 106 8.75 -3.46 11.44
N LEU A 107 8.42 -2.46 12.27
CA LEU A 107 9.27 -1.92 13.34
C LEU A 107 8.76 -2.43 14.69
#